data_AF-A0A1H8XUI2-F1
#
_entry.id   AF-A0A1H8XUI2-F1
#
_cell.length_a   1.000
_cell.length_b   1.000
_cell.length_c   1.000
_cell.angle_alpha   90.00
_cell.angle_beta   90.00
_cell.angle_gamma   90.00
#
_symmetry.space_group_name_H-M   'P 1'
#
loop_
_entity.id
_entity.type
_entity.pdbx_description
1 polymer ?
#
loop_
_entity_poly.entity_id
_entity_poly.type
_entity_poly.pdbx_seq_one_letter_code
_entity_poly.pdbx_strand_id
1 'polypeptide(L)'
;MKLIPYLLVLAFIWGLYRLFKNRSKAPERQEPTIALREDIDVKLESPLSAAPAKAAPALVIDPPVSEQPRLRGATRVSSLPPAVDYSEYESPAWQRSGKPLSF
;
A
#
# COMPACT_ATOMS: atom_id res chain seq x y z
N MET A 1 -14.93 54.29 -16.00
CA MET A 1 -15.10 52.85 -16.32
C MET A 1 -13.82 52.05 -15.99
N LYS A 2 -13.38 52.03 -14.72
CA LYS A 2 -12.19 51.24 -14.30
C LYS A 2 -12.50 50.15 -13.27
N LEU A 3 -13.74 50.06 -12.79
CA LEU A 3 -14.15 49.15 -11.71
C LEU A 3 -14.26 47.68 -12.15
N ILE A 4 -14.66 47.47 -13.41
CA ILE A 4 -14.87 46.14 -14.01
C ILE A 4 -13.60 45.27 -13.98
N PRO A 5 -12.41 45.76 -14.39
CA PRO A 5 -11.19 44.94 -14.31
C PRO A 5 -10.79 44.61 -12.88
N TYR A 6 -11.01 45.50 -11.90
CA TYR A 6 -10.71 45.20 -10.50
C TYR A 6 -11.62 44.10 -9.93
N LEU A 7 -12.91 44.10 -10.28
CA LEU A 7 -13.85 43.06 -9.86
C LEU A 7 -13.50 41.69 -10.47
N LEU A 8 -13.06 41.66 -11.73
CA LEU A 8 -12.60 40.42 -12.38
C LEU A 8 -11.34 39.86 -11.71
N VAL A 9 -10.36 40.71 -11.41
CA VAL A 9 -9.14 40.30 -10.70
C VAL A 9 -9.47 39.77 -9.31
N LEU A 10 -10.37 40.44 -8.58
CA LEU A 10 -10.79 40.01 -7.25
C LEU A 10 -11.50 38.65 -7.27
N ALA A 11 -12.39 38.44 -8.24
CA ALA A 11 -13.08 37.16 -8.43
C ALA A 11 -12.10 36.03 -8.79
N PHE A 12 -11.10 36.32 -9.62
CA PHE A 12 -10.08 35.37 -10.03
C PHE A 12 -9.19 34.94 -8.85
N ILE A 13 -8.70 35.90 -8.06
CA ILE A 13 -7.91 35.63 -6.86
C ILE A 13 -8.72 34.82 -5.83
N TRP A 14 -10.00 35.16 -5.65
CA TRP A 14 -10.87 34.44 -4.73
C TRP A 14 -11.14 32.99 -5.18
N GLY A 15 -11.36 32.78 -6.48
CA GLY A 15 -11.53 31.45 -7.06
C GLY A 15 -10.30 30.56 -6.86
N LEU A 16 -9.11 31.10 -7.11
CA LEU A 16 -7.84 30.40 -6.87
C LEU A 16 -7.66 30.07 -5.39
N TYR A 17 -7.91 31.03 -4.49
CA TYR A 17 -7.78 30.80 -3.05
C TYR A 17 -8.67 29.64 -2.56
N ARG A 18 -9.93 29.58 -3.01
CA ARG A 18 -10.83 28.46 -2.66
C ARG A 18 -10.35 27.12 -3.22
N LEU A 19 -9.84 27.12 -4.45
CA LEU A 19 -9.36 25.90 -5.10
C LEU A 19 -8.15 25.30 -4.36
N PHE A 20 -7.20 26.14 -3.93
CA PHE A 20 -6.03 25.68 -3.19
C PHE A 20 -6.33 25.32 -1.74
N LYS A 21 -7.22 26.06 -1.06
CA LYS A 21 -7.62 25.77 0.33
C LYS A 21 -8.30 24.41 0.50
N ASN A 22 -9.06 23.97 -0.50
CA ASN A 22 -9.78 22.70 -0.45
C ASN A 22 -8.92 21.47 -0.79
N ARG A 23 -7.70 21.65 -1.30
CA ARG A 23 -6.80 20.55 -1.69
C ARG A 23 -5.98 19.98 -0.54
N SER A 24 -5.89 20.65 0.61
CA SER A 24 -4.97 20.22 1.69
C SER A 24 -5.59 19.29 2.72
N LYS A 25 -6.83 18.82 2.55
CA LYS A 25 -7.41 17.82 3.45
C LYS A 25 -7.10 16.42 2.91
N ALA A 26 -5.85 16.00 3.07
CA ALA A 26 -5.54 14.57 3.02
C ALA A 26 -6.39 13.90 4.12
N PRO A 27 -7.12 12.81 3.83
CA PRO A 27 -7.82 12.10 4.87
C PRO A 27 -6.80 11.61 5.90
N GLU A 28 -7.06 11.92 7.17
CA GLU A 28 -6.28 11.45 8.31
C GLU A 28 -6.21 9.91 8.22
N ARG A 29 -5.00 9.36 8.12
CA ARG A 29 -4.81 7.91 8.04
C ARG A 29 -5.28 7.32 9.37
N GLN A 30 -6.45 6.68 9.36
CA GLN A 30 -6.86 5.80 10.44
C GLN A 30 -5.88 4.63 10.49
N GLU A 31 -5.00 4.64 11.49
CA GLU A 31 -4.22 3.45 11.83
C GLU A 31 -5.19 2.37 12.31
N PRO A 32 -5.07 1.12 11.83
CA PRO A 32 -5.90 0.04 12.33
C PRO A 32 -5.59 -0.15 13.81
N THR A 33 -6.59 0.09 14.66
CA THR A 33 -6.54 -0.29 16.07
C THR A 33 -6.41 -1.81 16.11
N ILE A 34 -5.20 -2.30 16.33
CA ILE A 34 -4.98 -3.69 16.67
C ILE A 34 -5.61 -3.84 18.04
N ALA A 35 -6.81 -4.42 18.10
CA ALA A 35 -7.38 -4.87 19.35
C ALA A 35 -6.31 -5.77 19.99
N LEU A 36 -5.69 -5.28 21.07
CA LEU A 36 -4.79 -6.06 21.88
C LEU A 36 -5.63 -7.26 22.33
N ARG A 37 -5.36 -8.41 21.73
CA ARG A 37 -6.03 -9.66 22.01
C ARG A 37 -5.84 -9.89 23.50
N GLU A 38 -6.93 -9.78 24.25
CA GLU A 38 -6.96 -10.08 25.68
C GLU A 38 -6.22 -11.39 25.91
N ASP A 39 -5.44 -11.43 26.99
CA ASP A 39 -4.55 -12.52 27.39
C ASP A 39 -5.31 -13.85 27.45
N ILE A 40 -5.47 -14.49 26.29
CA ILE A 40 -5.84 -15.90 26.23
C ILE A 40 -4.54 -16.60 26.60
N ASP A 41 -4.51 -17.16 27.81
CA ASP A 41 -3.54 -18.15 28.25
C ASP A 41 -3.59 -19.36 27.29
N VAL A 42 -3.00 -19.20 26.11
CA VAL A 42 -2.85 -20.28 25.15
C VAL A 42 -1.74 -21.15 25.71
N LYS A 43 -2.12 -22.25 26.37
CA LYS A 43 -1.19 -23.34 26.66
C LYS A 43 -0.61 -23.78 25.31
N LEU A 44 0.62 -23.34 25.01
CA LEU A 44 1.35 -23.77 23.81
C LEU A 44 1.70 -25.24 24.00
N GLU A 45 0.82 -26.12 23.53
CA GLU A 45 1.14 -27.54 23.38
C GLU A 45 2.26 -27.68 22.34
N SER A 46 3.25 -28.52 22.65
CA SER A 46 4.40 -28.77 21.78
C SER A 46 3.92 -29.18 20.38
N PRO A 47 4.50 -28.64 19.30
CA PRO A 47 4.12 -29.00 17.92
C PRO A 47 4.32 -30.48 17.62
N LEU A 48 5.05 -31.22 18.48
CA LEU A 48 5.25 -32.66 18.38
C LEU A 48 4.01 -33.49 18.75
N SER A 49 3.08 -32.94 19.55
CA SER A 49 1.84 -33.61 19.96
C SER A 49 0.61 -33.16 19.18
N ALA A 50 0.76 -32.22 18.24
CA ALA A 50 -0.32 -31.78 17.38
C ALA A 50 -0.72 -32.93 16.43
N ALA A 51 -1.95 -33.43 16.58
CA ALA A 51 -2.53 -34.35 15.61
C ALA A 51 -2.50 -33.70 14.21
N PRO A 52 -2.22 -34.45 13.13
CA PRO A 52 -2.16 -33.89 11.79
C PRO A 52 -3.49 -33.20 11.48
N ALA A 53 -3.43 -31.88 11.28
CA ALA A 53 -4.60 -31.08 10.97
C ALA A 53 -5.17 -31.55 9.63
N LYS A 54 -6.32 -32.23 9.67
CA LYS A 54 -7.06 -32.61 8.48
C LYS A 54 -7.41 -31.32 7.75
N ALA A 55 -6.87 -31.14 6.54
CA ALA A 55 -7.20 -30.00 5.70
C ALA A 55 -8.72 -29.89 5.59
N ALA A 56 -9.27 -28.72 5.92
CA ALA A 56 -10.68 -28.46 5.71
C ALA A 56 -10.99 -28.70 4.22
N PRO A 57 -12.11 -29.37 3.88
CA PRO A 57 -12.49 -29.53 2.49
C PRO A 57 -12.56 -28.14 1.86
N ALA A 58 -11.94 -27.97 0.70
CA ALA A 58 -12.01 -26.73 -0.05
C ALA A 58 -13.49 -26.40 -0.28
N LEU A 59 -14.02 -25.44 0.46
CA LEU A 59 -15.28 -24.80 0.12
C LEU A 59 -15.00 -24.08 -1.19
N VAL A 60 -15.42 -24.71 -2.29
CA VAL A 60 -15.57 -24.04 -3.58
C VAL A 60 -16.69 -23.03 -3.37
N ILE A 61 -16.31 -21.86 -2.84
CA ILE A 61 -17.15 -20.68 -2.89
C ILE A 61 -16.96 -20.19 -4.32
N ASP A 62 -17.70 -20.75 -5.26
CA ASP A 62 -17.91 -20.10 -6.55
C ASP A 62 -18.96 -19.01 -6.30
N PRO A 63 -18.56 -17.74 -6.08
CA PRO A 63 -19.55 -16.68 -5.96
C PRO A 63 -20.36 -16.63 -7.25
N PRO A 64 -21.68 -16.42 -7.18
CA PRO A 64 -22.50 -16.24 -8.36
C PRO A 64 -21.91 -15.10 -9.20
N VAL A 65 -21.90 -15.25 -10.53
CA VAL A 65 -21.28 -14.31 -11.50
C VAL A 65 -21.72 -12.85 -11.27
N SER A 66 -22.88 -12.64 -10.62
CA SER A 66 -23.40 -11.34 -10.20
C SER A 66 -22.63 -10.65 -9.07
N GLU A 67 -21.97 -11.40 -8.18
CA GLU A 67 -21.23 -10.89 -7.02
C GLU A 67 -19.72 -10.83 -7.25
N GLN A 68 -19.24 -11.37 -8.37
CA GLN A 68 -17.86 -11.21 -8.77
C GLN A 68 -17.62 -9.72 -9.08
N PRO A 69 -16.65 -9.05 -8.42
CA PRO A 69 -16.33 -7.68 -8.75
C PRO A 69 -15.93 -7.64 -10.22
N ARG A 70 -16.79 -7.06 -11.06
CA ARG A 70 -16.47 -6.88 -12.49
C ARG A 70 -15.17 -6.11 -12.55
N LEU A 71 -14.10 -6.78 -12.97
CA LEU A 71 -12.77 -6.22 -13.20
C LEU A 71 -12.84 -5.21 -14.36
N ARG A 72 -13.52 -4.07 -14.15
CA ARG A 72 -13.49 -2.93 -15.04
C ARG A 72 -12.07 -2.38 -15.00
N GLY A 73 -11.26 -2.74 -16.00
CA GLY A 73 -9.89 -2.26 -16.14
C GLY A 73 -8.81 -3.36 -16.23
N ALA A 74 -9.16 -4.64 -16.30
CA ALA A 74 -8.21 -5.73 -16.55
C ALA A 74 -7.74 -5.78 -18.03
N THR A 75 -7.39 -4.63 -18.61
CA THR A 75 -6.64 -4.55 -19.88
C THR A 75 -5.13 -4.45 -19.65
N ARG A 76 -4.68 -4.45 -18.38
CA ARG A 76 -3.26 -4.48 -18.06
C ARG A 76 -2.72 -5.87 -18.29
N VAL A 77 -2.01 -6.04 -19.40
CA VAL A 77 -1.09 -7.15 -19.63
C VAL A 77 -0.22 -7.27 -18.38
N SER A 78 -0.36 -8.37 -17.65
CA SER A 78 0.45 -8.66 -16.47
C SER A 78 1.85 -9.03 -16.93
N SER A 79 2.65 -8.05 -17.31
CA SER A 79 4.08 -8.24 -17.52
C SER A 79 4.76 -8.20 -16.15
N LEU A 80 5.58 -9.21 -15.87
CA LEU A 80 6.53 -9.11 -14.77
C LEU A 80 7.40 -7.86 -15.00
N PRO A 81 7.78 -7.14 -13.92
CA PRO A 81 8.77 -6.09 -14.03
C PRO A 81 10.06 -6.67 -14.64
N PRO A 82 10.82 -5.86 -15.40
CA PRO A 82 12.11 -6.31 -15.93
C PRO A 82 12.98 -6.84 -14.79
N ALA A 83 13.75 -7.89 -15.08
CA ALA A 83 14.68 -8.45 -14.10
C ALA A 83 15.63 -7.35 -13.61
N VAL A 84 15.79 -7.25 -12.29
CA VAL A 84 16.77 -6.34 -11.68
C VAL A 84 18.15 -6.97 -11.86
N ASP A 85 19.08 -6.19 -12.40
CA ASP A 85 20.47 -6.59 -12.50
C ASP A 85 21.13 -6.48 -11.12
N TYR A 86 21.62 -7.61 -10.60
CA TYR A 86 22.30 -7.70 -9.33
C TYR A 86 23.82 -7.89 -9.48
N SER A 87 24.39 -7.74 -10.69
CA SER A 87 25.84 -7.88 -10.90
C SER A 87 26.65 -6.87 -10.06
N GLU A 88 26.06 -5.74 -9.69
CA GLU A 88 26.67 -4.78 -8.75
C GLU A 88 26.91 -5.35 -7.35
N TYR A 89 26.27 -6.47 -6.97
CA TYR A 89 26.43 -7.14 -5.68
C TYR A 89 27.42 -8.30 -5.71
N GLU A 90 27.99 -8.63 -6.87
CA GLU A 90 28.98 -9.71 -7.01
C GLU A 90 30.25 -9.40 -6.21
N SER A 91 30.60 -8.12 -6.05
CA SER A 91 31.75 -7.71 -5.25
C SER A 91 31.41 -7.55 -3.76
N PRO A 92 32.36 -7.86 -2.85
CA PRO A 92 32.18 -7.64 -1.43
C PRO A 92 31.81 -6.20 -1.08
N ALA A 93 30.96 -6.00 -0.07
CA ALA A 93 30.44 -4.67 0.31
C ALA A 93 31.52 -3.64 0.67
N TRP A 94 32.64 -4.08 1.28
CA TRP A 94 33.77 -3.21 1.59
C TRP A 94 34.46 -2.69 0.31
N GLN A 95 34.56 -3.53 -0.71
CA GLN A 95 35.12 -3.16 -2.01
C GLN A 95 34.21 -2.18 -2.74
N ARG A 96 32.89 -2.39 -2.67
CA ARG A 96 31.87 -1.49 -3.24
C ARG A 96 31.81 -0.12 -2.57
N SER A 97 32.06 -0.08 -1.26
CA SER A 97 32.04 1.14 -0.48
C SER A 97 33.37 1.89 -0.44
N GLY A 98 34.42 1.35 -1.08
CA GLY A 98 35.77 1.92 -1.05
C GLY A 98 36.37 1.99 0.34
N LYS A 99 35.87 1.18 1.29
CA LYS A 99 36.30 1.19 2.68
C LYS A 99 37.34 0.09 2.90
N PRO A 100 38.54 0.43 3.43
CA PRO A 100 39.49 -0.59 3.82
C PRO A 100 38.90 -1.41 4.97
N LEU A 101 39.02 -2.73 4.89
CA LEU A 101 38.78 -3.61 6.03
C LEU A 101 39.95 -3.45 7.01
N SER A 102 39.67 -2.97 8.22
CA SER A 102 40.60 -3.05 9.34
C SER A 102 40.26 -4.28 10.17
N PHE A 103 41.25 -5.14 10.41
CA PHE A 103 41.17 -6.28 11.32
C PHE A 103 42.01 -6.01 12.56
#